data_AF-A0A1M6SYD3-F1
#
_entry.id   AF-A0A1M6SYD3-F1
#
_cell.length_a   1.000
_cell.length_b   1.000
_cell.length_c   1.000
_cell.angle_alpha   90.00
_cell.angle_beta   90.00
_cell.angle_gamma   90.00
#
_symmetry.space_group_name_H-M   'P 1'
#
loop_
_entity.id
_entity.type
_entity.pdbx_description
1 polymer ?
#
loop_
_entity_poly.entity_id
_entity_poly.type
_entity_poly.pdbx_seq_one_letter_code
_entity_poly.pdbx_strand_id
1 'polypeptide(L)'
;MKSSILFFSGIALLSLLSACAGSNSGENLEVPTNMPPICREIDFVEQPDMREMCGVRTVRTFAYKNIPQQRYLIKPQETSIVKSNGQLELRFQNNLPLYLDGPIMDEIEFTQQKRLEKIRNTYDYHEIYNKGAERIRIFKMGIPTDKGNTYEYCFRIPEKRGNARTRSVAMGNHIEALSCADFDKLVAENAKTK
;
A
#
# COMPACT_ATOMS: atom_id res chain seq x y z
N MET A 1 11.46 21.81 85.41
CA MET A 1 12.54 22.11 84.46
C MET A 1 12.03 21.84 83.05
N LYS A 2 12.23 22.81 82.16
CA LYS A 2 12.25 22.79 80.68
C LYS A 2 10.95 22.51 79.89
N SER A 3 10.47 23.62 79.31
CA SER A 3 9.56 23.76 78.18
C SER A 3 10.25 23.38 76.85
N SER A 4 9.47 22.92 75.86
CA SER A 4 9.80 22.87 74.41
C SER A 4 8.47 22.60 73.67
N ILE A 5 7.68 23.59 73.27
CA ILE A 5 7.77 24.40 72.04
C ILE A 5 7.85 23.55 70.76
N LEU A 6 6.69 23.50 70.08
CA LEU A 6 6.44 23.61 68.63
C LEU A 6 7.45 22.95 67.66
N PHE A 7 7.00 21.92 66.93
CA PHE A 7 7.49 21.65 65.58
C PHE A 7 6.34 21.29 64.62
N PHE A 8 6.10 22.23 63.69
CA PHE A 8 5.73 22.05 62.29
C PHE A 8 4.42 21.33 61.90
N SER A 9 3.41 22.17 61.69
CA SER A 9 2.57 22.20 60.48
C SER A 9 3.33 21.79 59.20
N GLY A 10 2.70 20.97 58.35
CA GLY A 10 3.08 20.89 56.93
C GLY A 10 3.09 19.50 56.29
N ILE A 11 1.96 18.80 56.26
CA ILE A 11 1.70 17.78 55.21
C ILE A 11 0.27 17.96 54.69
N ALA A 12 0.05 19.08 54.02
CA ALA A 12 -1.11 19.31 53.16
C ALA A 12 -0.59 19.42 51.72
N LEU A 13 -0.15 18.30 51.14
CA LEU A 13 0.32 18.26 49.75
C LEU A 13 0.29 16.83 49.14
N LEU A 14 -0.78 16.07 49.41
CA LEU A 14 -0.98 14.72 48.87
C LEU A 14 -2.30 14.59 48.07
N SER A 15 -2.79 15.70 47.53
CA SER A 15 -4.04 15.79 46.76
C SER A 15 -3.86 16.23 45.30
N LEU A 16 -2.66 16.09 44.70
CA LEU A 16 -2.37 16.54 43.33
C LEU A 16 -1.84 15.43 42.38
N LEU A 17 -2.09 14.16 42.68
CA LEU A 17 -1.80 13.05 41.77
C LEU A 17 -3.05 12.21 41.44
N SER A 18 -4.22 12.85 41.39
CA SER A 18 -5.33 12.32 40.61
C SER A 18 -4.98 12.45 39.14
N ALA A 19 -4.37 11.38 38.62
CA ALA A 19 -4.44 10.91 37.26
C ALA A 19 -4.93 11.94 36.23
N CYS A 20 -4.02 12.44 35.40
CA CYS A 20 -4.32 12.80 34.02
C CYS A 20 -4.80 11.54 33.30
N ALA A 21 -6.05 11.13 33.58
CA ALA A 21 -6.79 10.22 32.74
C ALA A 21 -7.05 10.99 31.45
N GLY A 22 -6.19 10.77 30.45
CA GLY A 22 -6.44 11.22 29.09
C GLY A 22 -7.82 10.71 28.70
N SER A 23 -8.79 11.62 28.63
CA SER A 23 -10.09 11.37 28.05
C SER A 23 -9.88 11.15 26.56
N ASN A 24 -9.51 9.92 26.21
CA ASN A 24 -9.55 9.45 24.84
C ASN A 24 -11.03 9.25 24.50
N SER A 25 -11.76 10.33 24.30
CA SER A 25 -13.06 10.27 23.63
C SER A 25 -12.73 9.80 22.21
N GLY A 26 -12.94 8.51 21.96
CA GLY A 26 -12.65 7.83 20.69
C GLY A 26 -13.55 8.28 19.54
N GLU A 27 -13.81 9.59 19.44
CA GLU A 27 -14.63 10.20 18.42
C GLU A 27 -13.79 10.36 17.14
N ASN A 28 -14.24 9.71 16.07
CA ASN A 28 -13.63 9.84 14.76
C ASN A 28 -14.04 11.20 14.15
N LEU A 29 -13.09 12.13 14.11
CA LEU A 29 -13.26 13.44 13.50
C LEU A 29 -12.81 13.43 12.03
N GLU A 30 -13.66 13.93 11.14
CA GLU A 30 -13.28 14.24 9.76
C GLU A 30 -12.92 15.72 9.68
N VAL A 31 -11.62 15.99 9.56
CA VAL A 31 -11.06 17.35 9.49
C VAL A 31 -10.85 17.73 8.01
N PRO A 32 -11.49 18.80 7.50
CA PRO A 32 -11.31 19.26 6.13
C PRO A 32 -9.86 19.69 5.85
N THR A 33 -9.34 19.43 4.64
CA THR A 33 -7.99 19.84 4.25
C THR A 33 -7.86 21.33 3.93
N ASN A 34 -8.98 22.00 3.63
CA ASN A 34 -9.04 23.43 3.33
C ASN A 34 -9.63 24.22 4.52
N MET A 35 -8.96 24.16 5.67
CA MET A 35 -9.39 24.90 6.86
C MET A 35 -8.96 26.38 6.81
N PRO A 36 -9.84 27.29 7.29
CA PRO A 36 -9.47 28.67 7.57
C PRO A 36 -8.23 28.75 8.49
N PRO A 37 -7.36 29.76 8.35
CA PRO A 37 -6.14 29.87 9.16
C PRO A 37 -6.36 29.79 10.68
N ILE A 38 -7.48 30.33 11.17
CA ILE A 38 -7.86 30.32 12.60
C ILE A 38 -8.15 28.91 13.15
N CYS A 39 -8.47 27.95 12.27
CA CYS A 39 -8.89 26.59 12.63
C CYS A 39 -7.75 25.56 12.57
N ARG A 40 -6.54 25.93 12.13
CA ARG A 40 -5.46 24.96 11.85
C ARG A 40 -4.71 24.48 13.08
N GLU A 41 -4.74 25.25 14.17
CA GLU A 41 -3.99 24.99 15.40
C GLU A 41 -4.89 24.58 16.57
N ILE A 42 -6.19 24.40 16.32
CA ILE A 42 -7.17 24.03 17.35
C ILE A 42 -7.14 22.53 17.54
N ASP A 43 -7.01 22.08 18.80
CA ASP A 43 -7.30 20.71 19.15
C ASP A 43 -8.82 20.52 19.29
N PHE A 44 -9.41 19.96 18.24
CA PHE A 44 -10.85 19.70 18.19
C PHE A 44 -11.29 18.61 19.17
N VAL A 45 -10.39 17.79 19.70
CA VAL A 45 -10.73 16.80 20.74
C VAL A 45 -11.01 17.51 22.06
N GLU A 46 -10.17 18.49 22.41
CA GLU A 46 -10.30 19.31 23.63
C GLU A 46 -11.37 20.41 23.51
N GLN A 47 -11.61 20.92 22.30
CA GLN A 47 -12.55 22.02 22.03
C GLN A 47 -13.65 21.59 21.05
N PRO A 48 -14.67 20.83 21.50
CA PRO A 48 -15.72 20.32 20.64
C PRO A 48 -16.59 21.42 20.01
N ASP A 49 -16.72 22.55 20.69
CA ASP A 49 -17.53 23.70 20.24
C ASP A 49 -16.97 24.33 18.95
N MET A 50 -15.66 24.20 18.72
CA MET A 50 -15.00 24.74 17.53
C MET A 50 -15.14 23.84 16.30
N ARG A 51 -15.65 22.60 16.47
CA ARG A 51 -15.78 21.64 15.37
C ARG A 51 -16.75 22.12 14.29
N GLU A 52 -17.94 22.57 14.69
CA GLU A 52 -18.96 23.03 13.75
C GLU A 52 -18.52 24.30 13.02
N MET A 53 -17.87 25.22 13.74
CA MET A 53 -17.35 26.48 13.20
C MET A 53 -16.23 26.26 12.17
N CYS A 54 -15.41 25.24 12.37
CA CYS A 54 -14.30 24.87 11.48
C CYS A 54 -14.68 23.79 10.44
N GLY A 55 -15.96 23.40 10.38
CA GLY A 55 -16.47 22.41 9.43
C GLY A 55 -16.01 20.98 9.71
N VAL A 56 -15.50 20.69 10.90
CA VAL A 56 -15.10 19.37 11.36
C VAL A 56 -16.34 18.57 11.72
N ARG A 57 -16.52 17.40 11.10
CA ARG A 57 -17.72 16.57 11.29
C ARG A 57 -17.39 15.36 12.16
N THR A 58 -18.29 15.04 13.08
CA THR A 58 -18.26 13.78 13.82
C THR A 58 -18.87 12.69 12.94
N VAL A 59 -18.05 11.74 12.51
CA VAL A 59 -18.53 10.66 11.64
C VAL A 59 -18.96 9.49 12.53
N ARG A 60 -20.27 9.21 12.57
CA ARG A 60 -20.84 8.11 13.37
C ARG A 60 -20.52 6.73 12.80
N THR A 61 -20.16 6.66 11.53
CA THR A 61 -19.74 5.43 10.88
C THR A 61 -18.23 5.36 10.91
N PHE A 62 -17.69 4.26 11.45
CA PHE A 62 -16.46 3.69 10.91
C PHE A 62 -16.78 3.33 9.46
N ALA A 63 -16.76 4.31 8.55
CA ALA A 63 -16.57 4.00 7.16
C ALA A 63 -15.22 3.30 7.16
N TYR A 64 -15.25 1.97 7.16
CA TYR A 64 -14.07 1.15 7.04
C TYR A 64 -13.37 1.68 5.81
N LYS A 65 -12.37 2.53 6.03
CA LYS A 65 -11.33 2.86 5.06
C LYS A 65 -10.50 1.59 4.94
N ASN A 66 -11.12 0.50 4.49
CA ASN A 66 -10.44 -0.62 3.85
C ASN A 66 -9.93 -0.11 2.50
N ILE A 67 -9.18 0.99 2.52
CA ILE A 67 -8.40 1.39 1.37
C ILE A 67 -7.36 0.29 1.29
N PRO A 68 -7.35 -0.52 0.22
CA PRO A 68 -6.42 -1.61 0.10
C PRO A 68 -5.01 -1.08 0.35
N GLN A 69 -4.23 -1.84 1.10
CA GLN A 69 -2.81 -1.58 1.29
C GLN A 69 -2.14 -1.79 -0.07
N GLN A 70 -2.14 -0.74 -0.89
CA GLN A 70 -1.72 -0.80 -2.28
C GLN A 70 -0.61 0.21 -2.55
N ARG A 71 0.32 -0.19 -3.42
CA ARG A 71 1.37 0.66 -3.99
C ARG A 71 1.44 0.45 -5.49
N TYR A 72 1.60 1.55 -6.22
CA TYR A 72 1.66 1.50 -7.67
C TYR A 72 3.09 1.29 -8.15
N LEU A 73 3.24 0.52 -9.22
CA LEU A 73 4.48 0.37 -9.97
C LEU A 73 4.56 1.47 -11.04
N ILE A 74 5.77 1.77 -11.53
CA ILE A 74 5.93 2.69 -12.66
C ILE A 74 5.63 1.96 -13.98
N LYS A 75 6.01 0.69 -14.09
CA LYS A 75 5.84 -0.10 -15.32
C LYS A 75 5.30 -1.52 -15.02
N PRO A 76 4.43 -2.09 -15.88
CA PRO A 76 3.62 -1.36 -16.85
C PRO A 76 2.65 -0.41 -16.11
N GLN A 77 2.05 0.54 -16.83
CA GLN A 77 1.12 1.51 -16.24
C GLN A 77 -0.05 0.79 -15.55
N GLU A 78 -0.63 1.44 -14.53
CA GLU A 78 -1.78 0.91 -13.77
C GLU A 78 -1.53 -0.45 -13.11
N THR A 79 -0.27 -0.85 -12.95
CA THR A 79 0.11 -2.04 -12.20
C THR A 79 0.32 -1.68 -10.74
N SER A 80 -0.14 -2.54 -9.83
CA SER A 80 -0.02 -2.30 -8.39
C SER A 80 0.31 -3.58 -7.63
N ILE A 81 0.94 -3.40 -6.48
CA ILE A 81 1.12 -4.44 -5.47
C ILE A 81 0.11 -4.16 -4.38
N VAL A 82 -0.68 -5.16 -4.01
CA VAL A 82 -1.72 -5.06 -2.99
C VAL A 82 -1.47 -6.10 -1.92
N LYS A 83 -1.43 -5.66 -0.66
CA LYS A 83 -1.43 -6.55 0.51
C LYS A 83 -2.88 -6.80 0.92
N SER A 84 -3.30 -8.06 0.87
CA SER A 84 -4.67 -8.50 1.14
C SER A 84 -4.64 -9.84 1.86
N ASN A 85 -5.34 -9.97 2.97
CA ASN A 85 -5.47 -11.24 3.73
C ASN A 85 -4.12 -11.94 4.03
N GLY A 86 -3.07 -11.16 4.33
CA GLY A 86 -1.72 -11.70 4.60
C GLY A 86 -0.94 -12.12 3.35
N GLN A 87 -1.51 -11.99 2.16
CA GLN A 87 -0.86 -12.26 0.88
C GLN A 87 -0.45 -10.97 0.18
N LEU A 88 0.52 -11.08 -0.71
CA LEU A 88 0.95 -10.01 -1.59
C LEU A 88 0.51 -10.34 -3.01
N GLU A 89 -0.25 -9.44 -3.63
CA GLU A 89 -0.81 -9.61 -4.97
C GLU A 89 -0.22 -8.59 -5.92
N LEU A 90 0.32 -9.05 -7.05
CA LEU A 90 0.64 -8.23 -8.21
C LEU A 90 -0.60 -8.15 -9.12
N ARG A 91 -1.14 -6.96 -9.27
CA ARG A 91 -2.35 -6.69 -10.05
C ARG A 91 -2.00 -5.87 -11.29
N PHE A 92 -2.29 -6.44 -12.45
CA PHE A 92 -2.25 -5.75 -13.73
C PHE A 92 -3.66 -5.34 -14.14
N GLN A 93 -3.78 -4.25 -14.90
CA GLN A 93 -5.04 -3.79 -15.45
C GLN A 93 -5.70 -4.90 -16.30
N ASN A 94 -6.98 -5.23 -16.04
CA ASN A 94 -7.75 -6.22 -16.80
C ASN A 94 -7.16 -7.66 -16.80
N ASN A 95 -6.38 -8.01 -15.78
CA ASN A 95 -5.86 -9.37 -15.59
C ASN A 95 -6.24 -9.88 -14.19
N LEU A 96 -6.17 -11.19 -13.99
CA LEU A 96 -6.30 -11.78 -12.65
C LEU A 96 -5.07 -11.40 -11.78
N PRO A 97 -5.25 -11.22 -10.46
CA PRO A 97 -4.12 -11.04 -9.54
C PRO A 97 -3.15 -12.21 -9.58
N LEU A 98 -1.86 -11.91 -9.51
CA LEU A 98 -0.79 -12.90 -9.36
C LEU A 98 -0.22 -12.82 -7.95
N TYR A 99 -0.08 -13.96 -7.28
CA TYR A 99 0.46 -13.98 -5.92
C TYR A 99 1.99 -13.88 -5.96
N LEU A 100 2.52 -13.00 -5.12
CA LEU A 100 3.95 -12.84 -4.91
C LEU A 100 4.32 -13.52 -3.58
N ASP A 101 5.14 -14.55 -3.68
CA ASP A 101 5.62 -15.31 -2.53
C ASP A 101 7.09 -14.97 -2.22
N GLY A 102 7.53 -15.37 -1.03
CA GLY A 102 8.91 -15.24 -0.57
C GLY A 102 9.17 -14.00 0.28
N PRO A 103 10.46 -13.66 0.50
CA PRO A 103 10.84 -12.63 1.47
C PRO A 103 10.25 -11.24 1.17
N ILE A 104 9.92 -10.95 -0.10
CA ILE A 104 9.31 -9.69 -0.54
C ILE A 104 8.07 -9.29 0.28
N MET A 105 7.32 -10.26 0.82
CA MET A 105 6.09 -10.05 1.59
C MET A 105 6.30 -9.19 2.85
N ASP A 106 7.50 -9.25 3.42
CA ASP A 106 7.91 -8.56 4.65
C ASP A 106 8.92 -7.42 4.40
N GLU A 107 9.23 -7.15 3.13
CA GLU A 107 10.18 -6.13 2.73
C GLU A 107 9.54 -4.94 2.00
N ILE A 108 8.28 -5.08 1.57
CA ILE A 108 7.50 -3.98 1.01
C ILE A 108 6.62 -3.39 2.12
N GLU A 109 6.83 -2.10 2.37
CA GLU A 109 6.07 -1.33 3.33
C GLU A 109 4.83 -0.69 2.70
N PHE A 110 3.73 -0.66 3.46
CA PHE A 110 2.46 -0.06 3.06
C PHE A 110 2.02 1.08 4.00
N THR A 111 2.97 1.80 4.58
CA THR A 111 2.71 3.00 5.39
C THR A 111 2.09 4.11 4.53
N GLN A 112 1.43 5.10 5.14
CA GLN A 112 0.78 6.19 4.39
C GLN A 112 1.77 6.90 3.45
N GLN A 113 2.98 7.19 3.93
CA GLN A 113 4.03 7.83 3.15
C GLN A 113 4.43 6.97 1.93
N LYS A 114 4.75 5.68 2.17
CA LYS A 114 5.16 4.75 1.11
C LYS A 114 4.08 4.51 0.06
N ARG A 115 2.81 4.63 0.44
CA ARG A 115 1.66 4.49 -0.48
C ARG A 115 1.51 5.64 -1.48
N LEU A 116 2.04 6.82 -1.17
CA LEU A 116 2.07 7.96 -2.09
C LEU A 116 3.20 7.82 -3.12
N GLU A 117 4.21 6.99 -2.82
CA GLU A 117 5.38 6.75 -3.66
C GLU A 117 5.14 5.58 -4.61
N LYS A 118 5.41 5.81 -5.90
CA LYS A 118 5.44 4.72 -6.89
C LYS A 118 6.73 3.92 -6.78
N ILE A 119 6.62 2.60 -6.81
CA ILE A 119 7.75 1.67 -6.84
C ILE A 119 8.41 1.75 -8.22
N ARG A 120 9.69 2.15 -8.25
CA ARG A 120 10.49 2.30 -9.48
C ARG A 120 11.03 0.94 -9.96
N ASN A 121 10.14 0.10 -10.45
CA ASN A 121 10.52 -1.22 -10.95
C ASN A 121 11.17 -1.18 -12.34
N THR A 122 11.92 -2.24 -12.66
CA THR A 122 12.38 -2.52 -14.02
C THR A 122 11.30 -3.30 -14.78
N TYR A 123 11.32 -3.20 -16.11
CA TYR A 123 10.40 -3.90 -17.00
C TYR A 123 11.09 -4.13 -18.33
N ASP A 124 11.33 -5.39 -18.66
CA ASP A 124 11.87 -5.84 -19.93
C ASP A 124 10.81 -6.66 -20.68
N TYR A 125 10.58 -6.36 -21.96
CA TYR A 125 9.49 -6.95 -22.75
C TYR A 125 10.02 -7.43 -24.10
N HIS A 126 9.69 -8.67 -24.45
CA HIS A 126 10.07 -9.28 -25.72
C HIS A 126 8.86 -9.86 -26.45
N GLU A 127 8.81 -9.61 -27.75
CA GLU A 127 7.99 -10.38 -28.69
C GLU A 127 8.91 -11.29 -29.50
N ILE A 128 8.69 -12.60 -29.39
CA ILE A 128 9.47 -13.65 -30.02
C ILE A 128 8.61 -14.32 -31.08
N TYR A 129 9.19 -14.52 -32.26
CA TYR A 129 8.55 -15.14 -33.41
C TYR A 129 9.23 -16.46 -33.73
N ASN A 130 8.63 -17.58 -33.35
CA ASN A 130 9.18 -18.89 -33.68
C ASN A 130 8.95 -19.23 -35.17
N LYS A 131 9.87 -20.01 -35.76
CA LYS A 131 9.77 -20.54 -37.13
C LYS A 131 8.54 -21.47 -37.24
N GLY A 132 7.35 -20.89 -37.39
CA GLY A 132 6.07 -21.59 -37.28
C GLY A 132 4.84 -20.71 -36.97
N ALA A 133 5.03 -19.40 -36.73
CA ALA A 133 4.00 -18.36 -36.64
C ALA A 133 3.29 -18.13 -35.29
N GLU A 134 3.67 -18.80 -34.20
CA GLU A 134 3.19 -18.41 -32.86
C GLU A 134 4.03 -17.26 -32.31
N ARG A 135 3.36 -16.13 -31.98
CA ARG A 135 4.01 -14.97 -31.36
C ARG A 135 4.00 -15.15 -29.85
N ILE A 136 5.17 -15.35 -29.28
CA ILE A 136 5.36 -15.47 -27.83
C ILE A 136 5.65 -14.07 -27.28
N ARG A 137 4.82 -13.60 -26.34
CA ARG A 137 5.04 -12.34 -25.63
C ARG A 137 5.43 -12.65 -24.19
N ILE A 138 6.59 -12.18 -23.77
CA ILE A 138 7.10 -12.40 -22.42
C ILE A 138 7.62 -11.08 -21.84
N PHE A 139 7.60 -10.97 -20.52
CA PHE A 139 8.20 -9.84 -19.83
C PHE A 139 8.80 -10.23 -18.49
N LYS A 140 9.79 -9.46 -18.06
CA LYS A 140 10.50 -9.60 -16.79
C LYS A 140 10.40 -8.29 -16.01
N MET A 141 10.11 -8.39 -14.72
CA MET A 141 9.98 -7.27 -13.80
C MET A 141 10.91 -7.44 -12.61
N GLY A 142 11.77 -6.46 -12.37
CA GLY A 142 12.53 -6.34 -11.13
C GLY A 142 11.82 -5.38 -10.18
N ILE A 143 11.31 -5.89 -9.06
CA ILE A 143 10.60 -5.12 -8.05
C ILE A 143 11.56 -4.84 -6.89
N PRO A 144 11.99 -3.58 -6.69
CA PRO A 144 12.80 -3.22 -5.54
C PRO A 144 11.95 -3.17 -4.26
N THR A 145 12.52 -3.56 -3.14
CA THR A 145 11.89 -3.51 -1.82
C THR A 145 12.39 -2.32 -1.01
N ASP A 146 11.66 -1.95 0.05
CA ASP A 146 12.06 -0.84 0.91
C ASP A 146 13.30 -1.18 1.75
N LYS A 147 13.64 -2.47 1.86
CA LYS A 147 14.90 -2.95 2.48
C LYS A 147 16.10 -2.95 1.53
N GLY A 148 15.92 -2.54 0.26
CA GLY A 148 17.00 -2.42 -0.72
C GLY A 148 17.29 -3.66 -1.56
N ASN A 149 16.52 -4.75 -1.39
CA ASN A 149 16.61 -5.92 -2.26
C ASN A 149 15.83 -5.68 -3.56
N THR A 150 16.11 -6.47 -4.60
CA THR A 150 15.30 -6.50 -5.82
C THR A 150 14.97 -7.93 -6.17
N TYR A 151 13.69 -8.20 -6.40
CA TYR A 151 13.20 -9.53 -6.78
C TYR A 151 12.72 -9.52 -8.22
N GLU A 152 13.11 -10.55 -8.97
CA GLU A 152 12.75 -10.69 -10.37
C GLU A 152 11.57 -11.64 -10.54
N TYR A 153 10.59 -11.19 -11.31
CA TYR A 153 9.41 -11.97 -11.68
C TYR A 153 9.27 -11.98 -13.19
N CYS A 154 9.05 -13.16 -13.74
CA CYS A 154 8.98 -13.37 -15.18
C CYS A 154 7.61 -13.92 -15.56
N PHE A 155 7.11 -13.49 -16.71
CA PHE A 155 5.73 -13.70 -17.11
C PHE A 155 5.60 -13.93 -18.60
N ARG A 156 4.56 -14.68 -18.97
CA ARG A 156 4.11 -14.89 -20.35
C ARG A 156 2.73 -14.27 -20.54
N ILE A 157 2.54 -13.59 -21.68
CA ILE A 157 1.24 -13.10 -22.12
C ILE A 157 0.73 -14.06 -23.21
N PRO A 158 -0.23 -14.95 -22.90
CA PRO A 158 -0.78 -15.87 -23.88
C PRO A 158 -1.45 -15.12 -25.03
N GLU A 159 -1.54 -15.78 -26.18
CA GLU A 159 -2.32 -15.25 -27.28
C GLU A 159 -3.82 -15.29 -26.97
N LYS A 160 -4.55 -14.25 -27.39
CA LYS A 160 -6.00 -14.21 -27.25
C LYS A 160 -6.62 -15.24 -28.18
N ARG A 161 -7.06 -16.38 -27.65
CA ARG A 161 -7.80 -17.40 -28.40
C ARG A 161 -9.29 -17.03 -28.45
N GLY A 162 -9.82 -16.69 -29.63
CA GLY A 162 -11.26 -16.43 -29.82
C GLY A 162 -11.67 -15.63 -31.07
N ASN A 163 -12.92 -15.83 -31.51
CA ASN A 163 -13.56 -15.08 -32.59
C ASN A 163 -13.77 -13.61 -32.21
N ALA A 164 -13.72 -12.69 -33.18
CA ALA A 164 -13.80 -11.24 -32.94
C ALA A 164 -15.00 -10.80 -32.08
N ARG A 165 -16.13 -11.53 -32.14
CA ARG A 165 -17.35 -11.31 -31.34
C ARG A 165 -17.26 -11.78 -29.88
N THR A 166 -16.43 -12.77 -29.56
CA THR A 166 -16.29 -13.32 -28.19
C THR A 166 -15.01 -12.84 -27.51
N ARG A 167 -14.15 -12.09 -28.20
CA ARG A 167 -12.86 -11.57 -27.69
C ARG A 167 -12.95 -10.66 -26.45
N SER A 168 -14.10 -10.05 -26.17
CA SER A 168 -14.29 -9.21 -24.98
C SER A 168 -14.78 -9.99 -23.75
N VAL A 169 -15.38 -11.18 -23.97
CA VAL A 169 -16.02 -11.99 -22.93
C VAL A 169 -15.19 -13.23 -22.59
N ALA A 170 -14.50 -13.80 -23.59
CA ALA A 170 -13.64 -14.96 -23.42
C ALA A 170 -12.26 -14.52 -22.94
N MET A 171 -12.07 -14.59 -21.62
CA MET A 171 -10.80 -14.47 -20.92
C MET A 171 -10.31 -13.03 -20.79
N GLY A 172 -10.42 -12.48 -19.57
CA GLY A 172 -9.48 -11.44 -19.14
C GLY A 172 -8.07 -11.90 -19.49
N ASN A 173 -7.21 -10.95 -19.89
CA ASN A 173 -5.84 -11.31 -20.26
C ASN A 173 -5.27 -12.13 -19.08
N HIS A 174 -4.87 -13.38 -19.32
CA HIS A 174 -4.34 -14.24 -18.26
C HIS A 174 -2.83 -14.15 -18.36
N ILE A 175 -2.20 -13.26 -17.60
CA ILE A 175 -0.75 -13.30 -17.49
C ILE A 175 -0.37 -14.58 -16.72
N GLU A 176 0.51 -15.38 -17.30
CA GLU A 176 0.99 -16.63 -16.70
C GLU A 176 2.38 -16.40 -16.10
N ALA A 177 2.62 -16.92 -14.90
CA ALA A 177 3.95 -16.91 -14.32
C ALA A 177 4.89 -17.83 -15.12
N LEU A 178 6.11 -17.38 -15.33
CA LEU A 178 7.19 -18.11 -16.00
C LEU A 178 8.43 -18.05 -15.11
N SER A 179 9.28 -19.09 -15.14
CA SER A 179 10.57 -19.00 -14.48
C SER A 179 11.47 -17.99 -15.19
N CYS A 180 12.28 -17.23 -14.45
CA CYS A 180 13.20 -16.30 -15.09
C CYS A 180 14.31 -17.01 -15.89
N ALA A 181 14.64 -18.25 -15.53
CA ALA A 181 15.54 -19.08 -16.34
C ALA A 181 14.94 -19.39 -17.72
N ASP A 182 13.63 -19.66 -17.80
CA ASP A 182 12.97 -19.92 -19.09
C ASP A 182 12.77 -18.65 -19.90
N PHE A 183 12.53 -17.50 -19.24
CA PHE A 183 12.57 -16.19 -19.89
C PHE A 183 13.92 -15.97 -20.58
N ASP A 184 15.04 -16.15 -19.86
CA ASP A 184 16.38 -15.91 -20.40
C ASP A 184 16.70 -16.87 -21.57
N LYS A 185 16.28 -18.14 -21.49
CA LYS A 185 16.41 -19.10 -22.60
C LYS A 185 15.67 -18.64 -23.86
N LEU A 186 14.39 -18.26 -23.72
CA LEU A 186 13.57 -17.81 -24.85
C LEU A 186 14.17 -16.57 -25.53
N VAL A 187 14.66 -15.62 -24.74
CA VAL A 187 15.34 -14.42 -25.26
C VAL A 187 16.63 -14.80 -26.00
N ALA A 188 17.44 -15.70 -25.44
CA ALA A 188 18.69 -16.14 -26.06
C ALA A 188 18.46 -16.94 -27.36
N GLU A 189 17.42 -17.77 -27.43
CA GLU A 189 17.04 -18.50 -28.64
C GLU A 189 16.60 -17.55 -29.76
N ASN A 190 15.76 -16.55 -29.43
CA ASN A 190 15.32 -15.54 -30.37
C ASN A 190 16.49 -14.72 -30.96
N ALA A 191 17.48 -14.41 -30.12
CA ALA A 191 18.69 -13.68 -30.55
C ALA A 191 19.55 -14.48 -31.54
N LYS A 192 19.54 -15.82 -31.48
CA LYS A 192 20.25 -16.68 -32.44
C LYS A 192 19.54 -16.84 -33.78
N THR A 193 18.23 -16.57 -33.82
CA THR A 193 17.39 -16.71 -35.02
C THR A 193 17.19 -15.41 -35.80
N LYS A 194 17.61 -14.27 -35.24
CA LYS A 194 17.68 -12.97 -35.93
C LYS A 194 19.00 -12.85 -36.68
#